data_AF-A0AAE0W1V2-F1
#
_entry.id   AF-A0AAE0W1V2-F1
#
_cell.length_a   1.000
_cell.length_b   1.000
_cell.length_c   1.000
_cell.angle_alpha   90.00
_cell.angle_beta   90.00
_cell.angle_gamma   90.00
#
_symmetry.space_group_name_H-M   'P 1'
#
loop_
_entity.id
_entity.type
_entity.pdbx_description
1 polymer ?
#
loop_
_entity_poly.entity_id
_entity_poly.type
_entity_poly.pdbx_seq_one_letter_code
_entity_poly.pdbx_strand_id
1 'polypeptide(L)'
;KERHFKGACEQIVLLNKKILALQKRYKKAKNDKMRPFQYNIQLRLAVVEGVRNMYYEYLYKTAEQIVELRQELFGDTVQIVTDTRANDISV
;
A
#
# COMPACT_ATOMS: atom_id res chain seq x y z
N LYS A 1 6.86 -0.91 -19.76
CA LYS A 1 6.02 -1.55 -18.73
C LYS A 1 6.82 -1.82 -17.43
N GLU A 2 7.98 -2.46 -17.50
CA GLU A 2 8.82 -2.78 -16.32
C GLU A 2 9.29 -1.58 -15.47
N ARG A 3 9.69 -0.46 -16.10
CA ARG A 3 10.06 0.77 -15.38
C ARG A 3 8.93 1.32 -14.50
N HIS A 4 7.67 1.21 -14.96
CA HIS A 4 6.52 1.67 -14.20
C HIS A 4 6.18 0.72 -13.04
N PHE A 5 6.34 -0.60 -13.23
CA PHE A 5 6.18 -1.59 -12.17
C PHE A 5 7.20 -1.38 -11.04
N LYS A 6 8.49 -1.24 -11.40
CA LYS A 6 9.54 -0.94 -10.43
C LYS A 6 9.27 0.38 -9.70
N GLY A 7 8.89 1.42 -10.44
CA GLY A 7 8.49 2.71 -9.86
C GLY A 7 7.33 2.58 -8.87
N ALA A 8 6.30 1.80 -9.19
CA ALA A 8 5.17 1.55 -8.28
C ALA A 8 5.61 0.83 -6.99
N CYS A 9 6.49 -0.17 -7.07
CA CYS A 9 7.07 -0.82 -5.90
C CYS A 9 7.85 0.17 -5.01
N GLU A 10 8.65 1.04 -5.62
CA GLU A 10 9.38 2.10 -4.90
C GLU A 10 8.42 3.09 -4.22
N GLN A 11 7.32 3.46 -4.88
CA GLN A 11 6.28 4.31 -4.29
C GLN A 11 5.61 3.65 -3.09
N ILE A 12 5.28 2.35 -3.14
CA ILE A 12 4.73 1.62 -1.99
C ILE A 12 5.67 1.67 -0.80
N VAL A 13 6.98 1.43 -1.01
CA VAL A 13 7.99 1.51 0.05
C VAL A 13 8.04 2.90 0.66
N LEU A 14 7.99 3.95 -0.17
CA LEU A 14 7.97 5.33 0.31
C LEU A 14 6.69 5.66 1.10
N LEU A 15 5.53 5.22 0.62
CA LEU A 15 4.24 5.44 1.29
C LEU A 15 4.18 4.72 2.63
N ASN A 16 4.69 3.49 2.73
CA ASN A 16 4.81 2.78 4.00
C ASN A 16 5.67 3.53 5.02
N LYS A 17 6.82 4.09 4.60
CA LYS A 17 7.63 4.95 5.47
C LYS A 17 6.86 6.18 5.96
N LYS A 18 6.04 6.80 5.09
CA LYS A 18 5.20 7.94 5.46
C LYS A 18 4.10 7.56 6.45
N ILE A 19 3.44 6.41 6.26
CA ILE A 19 2.43 5.88 7.18
C ILE A 19 3.03 5.69 8.57
N LEU A 20 4.17 4.99 8.68
CA LEU A 20 4.87 4.78 9.96
C LEU A 20 5.21 6.11 10.66
N ALA A 21 5.69 7.09 9.90
CA ALA A 21 6.00 8.41 10.44
C ALA A 21 4.75 9.16 10.94
N LEU A 22 3.64 9.09 10.20
CA LEU A 22 2.36 9.70 10.59
C LEU A 22 1.77 8.99 11.82
N GLN A 23 1.81 7.66 11.89
CA GLN A 23 1.38 6.89 13.06
C GLN A 23 2.16 7.27 14.32
N LYS A 24 3.49 7.45 14.21
CA LYS A 24 4.32 7.94 15.33
C LYS A 24 3.88 9.33 15.80
N ARG A 25 3.59 10.24 14.87
CA ARG A 25 3.09 11.59 15.19
C ARG A 25 1.69 11.55 15.80
N TYR A 26 0.81 10.69 15.30
CA TYR A 26 -0.53 10.47 15.84
C TYR A 26 -0.47 9.99 17.28
N LYS A 27 0.38 9.00 17.57
CA LYS A 27 0.60 8.48 18.93
C LYS A 27 1.06 9.60 19.88
N LYS A 28 1.98 10.45 19.44
CA LYS A 28 2.40 11.62 20.22
C LYS A 28 1.23 12.60 20.46
N ALA A 29 0.50 12.96 19.41
CA ALA A 29 -0.67 13.85 19.50
C ALA A 29 -1.77 13.30 20.43
N LYS A 30 -1.93 11.98 20.47
CA LYS A 30 -2.85 11.27 21.36
C LYS A 30 -2.41 11.39 22.81
N ASN A 31 -1.12 11.15 23.09
CA ASN A 31 -0.55 11.30 24.43
C ASN A 31 -0.66 12.74 24.94
N ASP A 32 -0.42 13.72 24.07
CA ASP A 32 -0.45 15.15 24.40
C ASP A 32 -1.89 15.72 24.39
N LYS A 33 -2.93 14.88 24.21
CA LYS A 33 -4.36 15.25 24.13
C LYS A 33 -4.71 16.34 23.10
N MET A 34 -3.90 16.49 22.05
CA MET A 34 -4.08 17.50 20.99
C MET A 34 -5.13 17.07 19.95
N ARG A 35 -6.42 17.17 20.29
CA ARG A 35 -7.55 16.68 19.46
C ARG A 35 -7.56 17.19 18.01
N PRO A 36 -7.38 18.50 17.71
CA PRO A 36 -7.39 18.97 16.32
C PRO A 36 -6.24 18.38 15.50
N PHE A 37 -5.08 18.18 16.13
CA PHE A 37 -3.90 17.61 15.47
C PHE A 37 -4.05 16.10 15.22
N GLN A 38 -4.70 15.37 16.13
CA GLN A 38 -5.07 13.97 15.92
C GLN A 38 -5.94 13.81 14.67
N TYR A 39 -6.99 14.64 14.55
CA TYR A 39 -7.91 14.59 13.42
C TYR A 39 -7.19 14.91 12.10
N ASN A 40 -6.35 15.95 12.09
CA ASN A 40 -5.56 16.30 10.91
C ASN A 40 -4.62 15.16 10.48
N ILE A 41 -3.97 14.49 11.43
CA ILE A 41 -3.10 13.35 11.13
C ILE A 41 -3.92 12.15 10.63
N GLN A 42 -5.10 11.89 11.19
CA GLN A 42 -5.97 10.81 10.76
C GLN A 42 -6.43 11.00 9.31
N LEU A 43 -6.82 12.22 8.92
CA LEU A 43 -7.14 12.54 7.52
C LEU A 43 -5.93 12.27 6.60
N ARG A 44 -4.72 12.66 7.03
CA ARG A 44 -3.50 12.41 6.24
C ARG A 44 -3.18 10.92 6.14
N LEU A 45 -3.39 10.14 7.19
CA LEU A 45 -3.21 8.68 7.17
C LEU A 45 -4.14 8.04 6.14
N ALA A 46 -5.44 8.35 6.20
CA ALA A 46 -6.43 7.81 5.29
C ALA A 46 -6.09 8.10 3.81
N VAL A 47 -5.64 9.32 3.50
CA VAL A 47 -5.20 9.69 2.15
C VAL A 47 -3.97 8.88 1.71
N VAL A 48 -2.95 8.78 2.55
CA VAL A 48 -1.70 8.08 2.20
C VAL A 48 -1.94 6.57 2.04
N GLU A 49 -2.79 5.98 2.88
CA GLU A 49 -3.21 4.59 2.78
C GLU A 49 -4.01 4.33 1.51
N GLY A 50 -4.95 5.21 1.17
CA GLY A 50 -5.71 5.13 -0.09
C GLY A 50 -4.79 5.14 -1.32
N VAL A 51 -3.82 6.06 -1.37
CA VAL A 51 -2.84 6.12 -2.47
C VAL A 51 -1.98 4.85 -2.53
N ARG A 52 -1.54 4.33 -1.38
CA ARG A 52 -0.78 3.07 -1.33
C ARG A 52 -1.60 1.91 -1.86
N ASN A 53 -2.87 1.82 -1.48
CA ASN A 53 -3.77 0.77 -1.94
C ASN A 53 -3.97 0.84 -3.46
N MET A 54 -4.06 2.03 -4.06
CA MET A 54 -4.11 2.17 -5.52
C MET A 54 -2.86 1.60 -6.22
N TYR A 55 -1.67 1.75 -5.63
CA TYR A 55 -0.47 1.12 -6.18
C TYR A 55 -0.50 -0.41 -6.04
N TYR A 56 -1.01 -0.94 -4.93
CA TYR A 56 -1.21 -2.39 -4.80
C TYR A 56 -2.17 -2.93 -5.86
N GLU A 57 -3.31 -2.27 -6.09
CA GLU A 57 -4.26 -2.60 -7.15
C GLU A 57 -3.60 -2.60 -8.54
N TYR A 58 -2.77 -1.58 -8.83
CA TYR A 58 -2.03 -1.52 -10.10
C TYR A 58 -1.05 -2.69 -10.26
N LEU A 59 -0.27 -3.00 -9.22
CA LEU A 59 0.68 -4.12 -9.26
C LEU A 59 -0.05 -5.46 -9.40
N TYR A 60 -1.16 -5.62 -8.70
CA TYR A 60 -1.97 -6.83 -8.73
C TYR A 60 -2.54 -7.07 -10.14
N LYS A 61 -3.18 -6.07 -10.76
CA LYS A 61 -3.65 -6.16 -12.16
C LYS A 61 -2.53 -6.44 -13.14
N THR A 62 -1.34 -5.90 -12.90
CA THR A 62 -0.18 -6.17 -13.75
C THR A 62 0.31 -7.61 -13.58
N ALA A 63 0.26 -8.15 -12.36
CA ALA A 63 0.61 -9.55 -12.09
C ALA A 63 -0.42 -10.52 -12.71
N GLU A 64 -1.72 -10.21 -12.63
CA GLU A 64 -2.78 -10.99 -13.29
C GLU A 64 -2.54 -11.12 -14.79
N GLN A 65 -2.25 -10.00 -15.47
CA GLN A 65 -1.91 -10.02 -16.89
C GLN A 65 -0.71 -10.92 -17.21
N ILE A 66 0.30 -10.95 -16.32
CA ILE A 66 1.48 -11.82 -16.52
C ILE A 66 1.10 -13.29 -16.34
N VAL A 67 0.24 -13.61 -15.37
CA VAL A 67 -0.23 -14.98 -15.14
C VAL A 67 -1.08 -15.46 -16.32
N GLU A 68 -2.04 -14.66 -16.78
CA GLU A 68 -2.89 -14.97 -17.93
C GLU A 68 -2.05 -15.25 -19.17
N LEU A 69 -1.10 -14.37 -19.50
CA LEU A 69 -0.20 -14.55 -20.64
C LEU A 69 0.68 -15.81 -20.51
N ARG A 70 1.14 -16.14 -19.30
CA ARG A 70 1.93 -17.36 -19.08
C ARG A 70 1.09 -18.61 -19.26
N GLN A 71 -0.15 -18.59 -18.79
CA GLN A 71 -1.08 -19.71 -18.97
C GLN A 71 -1.42 -19.90 -20.45
N GLU A 72 -1.66 -18.82 -21.20
CA GLU A 72 -1.92 -18.89 -22.65
C GLU A 72 -0.72 -19.41 -23.45
N LEU A 73 0.50 -18.97 -23.12
CA LEU A 73 1.70 -19.31 -23.89
C LEU A 73 2.29 -20.67 -23.53
N PHE A 74 2.22 -21.07 -22.25
CA PHE A 74 2.97 -22.22 -21.73
C PHE A 74 2.07 -23.28 -21.05
N GLY A 75 0.79 -22.99 -20.82
CA GLY A 75 -0.10 -23.86 -20.02
C GLY A 75 0.21 -23.87 -18.52
N ASP A 76 1.14 -23.02 -18.07
CA ASP A 76 1.58 -22.95 -16.68
C ASP A 76 0.51 -22.28 -15.79
N THR A 77 0.17 -22.92 -14.68
CA THR A 77 -0.72 -22.34 -13.65
C THR A 77 0.12 -21.68 -12.55
N VAL A 78 0.29 -20.36 -12.62
CA VAL A 78 1.03 -19.58 -11.61
C VAL A 78 0.04 -18.86 -10.69
N GLN A 79 0.20 -19.00 -9.37
CA GLN A 79 -0.62 -18.27 -8.40
C GLN A 79 0.06 -16.99 -7.93
N ILE A 80 -0.70 -15.89 -7.85
CA ILE A 80 -0.23 -14.62 -7.29
C ILE A 80 -0.34 -14.69 -5.77
N VAL A 81 0.79 -14.78 -5.07
CA VAL A 81 0.83 -14.71 -3.60
C VAL A 81 0.85 -13.24 -3.18
N THR A 82 -0.22 -12.78 -2.52
CA THR A 82 -0.25 -11.47 -1.87
C THR A 82 -0.14 -11.65 -0.35
N ASP A 83 0.82 -10.97 0.29
CA ASP A 83 0.93 -10.98 1.76
C ASP A 83 -0.18 -10.07 2.33
N THR A 84 -1.30 -10.67 2.73
CA THR A 84 -2.53 -10.00 3.20
C THR A 84 -2.36 -9.28 4.55
N ARG A 85 -1.17 -9.35 5.17
CA ARG A 85 -0.89 -8.78 6.49
C ARG A 85 -0.88 -7.24 6.55
N ALA A 86 -1.04 -6.54 5.42
CA ALA A 86 -1.08 -5.08 5.40
C ALA A 86 -2.44 -4.46 5.78
N ASN A 87 -3.50 -5.27 5.94
CA ASN A 87 -4.84 -4.80 6.30
C ASN A 87 -5.18 -4.87 7.80
N ASP A 88 -4.39 -5.54 8.62
CA ASP A 88 -4.61 -5.62 10.06
C ASP A 88 -3.83 -4.54 10.81
N ILE A 89 -4.25 -3.27 10.63
CA ILE A 89 -4.09 -2.29 11.70
C ILE A 89 -5.46 -1.63 11.90
N SER A 90 -6.30 -2.35 12.64
CA SER A 90 -7.45 -1.78 13.34
C SER A 90 -6.97 -0.58 14.16
N VAL A 91 -7.52 0.60 13.86
CA VAL A 91 -7.54 1.75 14.79
C VAL A 91 -8.94 1.86 15.34
#